data_AF-L0S1K9-F1
#
_entry.id   AF-L0S1K9-F1
#
_cell.length_a   1.000
_cell.length_b   1.000
_cell.length_c   1.000
_cell.angle_alpha   90.00
_cell.angle_beta   90.00
_cell.angle_gamma   90.00
#
_symmetry.space_group_name_H-M   'P 1'
#
loop_
_entity.id
_entity.type
_entity.pdbx_description
1 polymer ?
#
loop_
_entity_poly.entity_id
_entity_poly.type
_entity_poly.pdbx_seq_one_letter_code
_entity_poly.pdbx_strand_id
1 'polypeptide(L)'
;MLANSESAPGGETFAQKFSKYKSYGIEYKEQKNSSIDNVYYNGELVKLFVDENKCGGAFSFESADGGDIVVHTTYDKNNKLNGVEKQ
;
A
#
# COMPACT_ATOMS: atom_id res chain seq x y z
N MET A 1 18.73 29.15 -0.99
CA MET A 1 17.61 28.36 -0.45
C MET A 1 17.59 27.04 -1.18
N LEU A 2 18.00 25.95 -0.53
CA LEU A 2 17.77 24.59 -1.00
C LEU A 2 17.05 23.89 0.15
N ALA A 3 15.80 23.51 -0.06
CA ALA A 3 15.04 22.75 0.92
C ALA A 3 15.57 21.31 0.91
N ASN A 4 16.50 21.01 1.82
CA ASN A 4 16.71 19.65 2.27
C ASN A 4 15.45 19.26 3.05
N SER A 5 14.51 18.56 2.43
CA SER A 5 13.49 17.84 3.17
C SER A 5 14.14 16.58 3.75
N GLU A 6 14.92 16.77 4.80
CA GLU A 6 15.24 15.70 5.74
C GLU A 6 13.92 15.25 6.37
N SER A 7 13.41 14.11 5.92
CA SER A 7 12.28 13.42 6.53
C SER A 7 12.52 13.29 8.04
N ALA A 8 11.58 13.79 8.84
CA ALA A 8 11.68 13.77 10.30
C ALA A 8 11.94 12.33 10.81
N PRO A 9 12.86 12.13 11.76
CA PRO A 9 13.12 10.80 12.30
C PRO A 9 11.94 10.38 13.18
N GLY A 10 11.10 9.45 12.70
CA GLY A 10 10.11 8.79 13.58
C GLY A 10 8.87 8.16 12.93
N GLY A 11 8.58 8.38 11.65
CA GLY A 11 7.40 7.81 10.97
C GLY A 11 7.68 6.50 10.21
N GLU A 12 6.71 5.57 10.21
CA GLU A 12 6.70 4.41 9.29
C GLU A 12 6.65 4.92 7.85
N THR A 13 7.60 4.51 7.00
CA THR A 13 7.55 4.80 5.56
C THR A 13 6.54 3.91 4.86
N PHE A 14 6.04 4.29 3.68
CA PHE A 14 5.17 3.43 2.90
C PHE A 14 5.85 2.10 2.53
N ALA A 15 7.12 2.11 2.15
CA ALA A 15 7.87 0.87 1.90
C ALA A 15 7.87 -0.08 3.12
N GLN A 16 8.03 0.47 4.34
CA GLN A 16 7.93 -0.29 5.58
C GLN A 16 6.50 -0.80 5.79
N LYS A 17 5.50 0.06 5.63
CA LYS A 17 4.08 -0.29 5.77
C LYS A 17 3.65 -1.41 4.83
N PHE A 18 4.06 -1.34 3.56
CA PHE A 18 3.66 -2.28 2.53
C PHE A 18 4.40 -3.63 2.62
N SER A 19 5.52 -3.68 3.34
CA SER A 19 6.33 -4.90 3.47
C SER A 19 5.54 -6.11 3.99
N LYS A 20 4.56 -5.87 4.87
CA LYS A 20 3.70 -6.92 5.46
C LYS A 20 2.74 -7.57 4.45
N TYR A 21 2.48 -6.93 3.32
CA TYR A 21 1.60 -7.47 2.28
C TYR A 21 2.36 -8.22 1.17
N LYS A 22 3.71 -8.18 1.18
CA LYS A 22 4.56 -8.72 0.11
C LYS A 22 4.34 -10.20 -0.16
N SER A 23 4.13 -11.00 0.89
CA SER A 23 3.84 -12.44 0.76
C SER A 23 2.50 -12.73 0.09
N TYR A 24 1.63 -11.73 -0.04
CA TYR A 24 0.33 -11.84 -0.69
C TYR A 24 0.34 -11.22 -2.09
N GLY A 25 1.51 -10.94 -2.66
CA GLY A 25 1.65 -10.43 -4.02
C GLY A 25 1.56 -8.92 -4.16
N ILE A 26 1.49 -8.18 -3.06
CA ILE A 26 1.47 -6.71 -3.07
C ILE A 26 2.90 -6.17 -3.13
N GLU A 27 3.15 -5.27 -4.07
CA GLU A 27 4.43 -4.61 -4.26
C GLU A 27 4.25 -3.09 -4.33
N TYR A 28 4.97 -2.37 -3.48
CA TYR A 28 5.05 -0.92 -3.51
C TYR A 28 6.30 -0.50 -4.30
N LYS A 29 6.15 0.43 -5.25
CA LYS A 29 7.27 0.95 -6.06
C LYS A 29 7.31 2.46 -6.00
N GLU A 30 8.43 2.95 -5.46
CA GLU A 30 8.79 4.37 -5.49
C GLU A 30 9.00 4.85 -6.93
N GLN A 31 8.34 5.94 -7.30
CA GLN A 31 8.48 6.57 -8.61
C GLN A 31 9.51 7.69 -8.53
N LYS A 32 10.61 7.57 -9.29
CA LYS A 32 11.70 8.57 -9.27
C LYS A 32 11.29 9.97 -9.75
N ASN A 33 10.19 10.06 -10.52
CA ASN A 33 9.75 11.28 -11.20
C ASN A 33 8.30 11.69 -10.85
N SER A 34 7.67 11.07 -9.85
CA SER A 34 6.30 11.42 -9.40
C SER A 34 6.32 11.71 -7.89
N SER A 35 5.38 12.54 -7.43
CA SER A 35 5.18 12.81 -6.00
C SER A 35 4.36 11.74 -5.30
N ILE A 36 3.76 10.81 -6.06
CA ILE A 36 2.96 9.70 -5.57
C ILE A 36 3.51 8.41 -6.17
N ASP A 37 3.55 7.37 -5.37
CA ASP A 37 4.08 6.05 -5.72
C ASP A 37 2.99 5.10 -6.22
N ASN A 38 3.36 3.90 -6.68
CA ASN A 38 2.41 2.92 -7.21
C ASN A 38 2.41 1.64 -6.38
N VAL A 39 1.23 1.00 -6.32
CA VAL A 39 1.03 -0.33 -5.76
C VAL A 39 0.66 -1.31 -6.87
N TYR A 40 1.21 -2.52 -6.81
CA TYR A 40 0.94 -3.59 -7.75
C TYR A 40 0.45 -4.83 -7.00
N TYR A 41 -0.47 -5.58 -7.61
CA TYR A 41 -0.91 -6.89 -7.13
C TYR A 41 -0.54 -7.94 -8.18
N ASN A 42 0.39 -8.85 -7.83
CA ASN A 42 0.93 -9.86 -8.75
C ASN A 42 1.42 -9.26 -10.09
N GLY A 43 1.95 -8.04 -10.06
CA GLY A 43 2.44 -7.31 -11.23
C GLY A 43 1.40 -6.46 -11.97
N GLU A 44 0.11 -6.58 -11.64
CA GLU A 44 -0.96 -5.73 -12.18
C GLU A 44 -1.04 -4.42 -11.39
N LEU A 45 -1.11 -3.28 -12.08
CA LEU A 45 -1.17 -1.95 -11.45
C LEU A 45 -2.52 -1.78 -10.74
N VAL A 46 -2.46 -1.52 -9.43
CA VAL A 46 -3.63 -1.34 -8.56
C VAL A 46 -4.09 0.11 -8.63
N LYS A 47 -5.38 0.34 -8.90
CA LYS A 47 -5.99 1.66 -8.77
C LYS A 47 -6.02 2.10 -7.31
N LEU A 48 -6.63 1.26 -6.48
CA LEU A 48 -6.87 1.52 -5.07
C LEU A 48 -6.57 0.26 -4.24
N PHE A 49 -5.66 0.40 -3.29
CA PHE A 49 -5.39 -0.58 -2.24
C PHE A 49 -6.17 -0.18 -0.98
N VAL A 50 -6.91 -1.13 -0.40
CA VAL A 50 -7.69 -0.92 0.82
C VAL A 50 -7.29 -1.96 1.87
N ASP A 51 -6.85 -1.48 3.02
CA ASP A 51 -6.61 -2.26 4.22
C ASP A 51 -7.59 -1.85 5.33
N GLU A 52 -8.67 -2.62 5.46
CA GLU A 52 -9.69 -2.41 6.49
C GLU A 52 -9.75 -3.63 7.41
N ASN A 53 -9.27 -3.45 8.63
CA ASN A 53 -9.30 -4.51 9.63
C ASN A 53 -10.62 -4.48 10.43
N LYS A 54 -10.99 -5.62 11.02
CA LYS A 54 -12.23 -5.78 11.79
C LYS A 54 -12.22 -5.01 13.12
N CYS A 55 -11.08 -4.45 13.52
CA CYS A 55 -10.93 -3.64 14.73
C CYS A 55 -11.06 -2.13 14.45
N GLY A 56 -11.47 -1.73 13.24
CA GLY A 56 -11.75 -0.33 12.89
C GLY A 56 -10.53 0.46 12.41
N GLY A 57 -9.38 -0.18 12.22
CA GLY A 57 -8.25 0.44 11.52
C GLY A 57 -8.46 0.37 10.01
N ALA A 58 -8.42 1.53 9.36
CA ALA A 58 -8.51 1.66 7.90
C ALA A 58 -7.29 2.39 7.35
N PHE A 59 -6.73 1.87 6.27
CA PHE A 59 -5.67 2.48 5.48
C PHE A 59 -5.98 2.26 4.00
N SER A 60 -5.88 3.30 3.19
CA SER A 60 -6.00 3.18 1.74
C SER A 60 -4.85 3.90 1.04
N PHE A 61 -4.56 3.46 -0.17
CA PHE A 61 -3.53 4.05 -1.02
C PHE A 61 -3.97 4.00 -2.49
N GLU A 62 -3.97 5.16 -3.15
CA GLU A 62 -4.26 5.28 -4.57
C GLU A 62 -2.96 5.42 -5.34
N SER A 63 -2.78 4.59 -6.37
CA SER A 63 -1.57 4.64 -7.21
C SER A 63 -1.58 5.87 -8.09
N ALA A 64 -0.41 6.48 -8.25
CA ALA A 64 -0.23 7.70 -9.04
C ALA A 64 -0.64 7.55 -10.51
N ASP A 65 -0.25 6.44 -11.13
CA ASP A 65 -0.46 6.18 -12.55
C ASP A 65 -1.88 5.67 -12.85
N GLY A 66 -2.74 5.67 -11.84
CA GLY A 66 -4.04 5.01 -11.90
C GLY A 66 -3.88 3.49 -11.90
N GLY A 67 -4.84 2.80 -12.48
CA GLY A 67 -4.95 1.35 -12.51
C GLY A 67 -6.40 0.96 -12.71
N ASP A 68 -6.63 -0.30 -13.02
CA ASP A 68 -7.98 -0.79 -13.34
C ASP A 68 -8.59 -1.64 -12.21
N ILE A 69 -7.81 -1.96 -11.18
CA ILE A 69 -8.21 -2.92 -10.14
C ILE A 69 -8.26 -2.28 -8.77
N VAL A 70 -9.24 -2.70 -7.98
CA VAL A 70 -9.29 -2.43 -6.54
C VAL A 70 -8.92 -3.71 -5.82
N VAL A 71 -8.08 -3.61 -4.79
CA VAL A 71 -7.70 -4.77 -3.97
C VAL A 71 -7.96 -4.49 -2.51
N HIS A 72 -8.48 -5.50 -1.81
CA HIS A 72 -8.79 -5.46 -0.39
C HIS A 72 -7.99 -6.52 0.35
N THR A 73 -7.46 -6.15 1.52
CA THR A 73 -6.92 -7.15 2.44
C THR A 73 -8.04 -8.00 3.03
N THR A 74 -7.74 -9.28 3.28
CA THR A 74 -8.64 -10.19 3.97
C THR A 74 -8.06 -10.59 5.32
N TYR A 75 -8.96 -10.77 6.29
CA TYR A 75 -8.61 -11.03 7.68
C TYR A 75 -9.34 -12.27 8.20
N ASP A 76 -8.61 -13.11 8.93
CA ASP A 76 -9.18 -14.28 9.57
C ASP A 76 -10.11 -13.92 10.76
N LYS A 77 -10.62 -14.94 11.45
CA LYS A 77 -11.50 -14.77 12.62
C LYS A 77 -10.82 -14.09 13.82
N ASN A 78 -9.49 -14.09 13.87
CA ASN A 78 -8.67 -13.49 14.92
C ASN A 78 -8.13 -12.11 14.51
N ASN A 79 -8.65 -11.52 13.42
CA ASN A 79 -8.17 -10.27 12.84
C ASN A 79 -6.70 -10.32 12.40
N LYS A 80 -6.19 -11.51 12.04
CA LYS A 80 -4.88 -11.66 11.43
C LYS A 80 -5.02 -11.57 9.91
N LEU A 81 -4.18 -10.75 9.28
CA LEU A 81 -4.07 -10.66 7.82
C LEU A 81 -3.84 -12.07 7.25
N ASN A 82 -4.73 -12.51 6.36
CA ASN A 82 -4.67 -13.84 5.77
C ASN A 82 -4.68 -13.85 4.25
N GLY A 83 -4.91 -12.70 3.60
CA GLY A 83 -4.88 -12.60 2.16
C GLY A 83 -5.07 -11.20 1.62
N VAL A 84 -5.12 -11.12 0.30
CA VAL A 84 -5.53 -9.96 -0.49
C VAL A 84 -6.37 -10.47 -1.65
N GLU A 85 -7.49 -9.82 -1.93
CA GLU A 85 -8.41 -10.17 -3.00
C GLU A 85 -8.64 -8.98 -3.93
N LYS A 86 -8.79 -9.28 -5.22
CA LYS A 86 -9.20 -8.34 -6.26
C LYS A 86 -10.73 -8.23 -6.25
N GLN A 87 -11.25 -7.02 -6.33
CA GLN A 87 -12.69 -6.74 -6.49
C GLN A 87 -13.06 -6.37 -7.92
#